data_AF-A0A8T4Y6U0-F1
#
_entry.id   AF-A0A8T4Y6U0-F1
#
_cell.length_a   1.000
_cell.length_b   1.000
_cell.length_c   1.000
_cell.angle_alpha   90.00
_cell.angle_beta   90.00
_cell.angle_gamma   90.00
#
_symmetry.space_group_name_H-M   'P 1'
#
loop_
_entity.id
_entity.type
_entity.pdbx_description
1 polymer ?
#
loop_
_entity_poly.entity_id
_entity_poly.type
_entity_poly.pdbx_seq_one_letter_code
_entity_poly.pdbx_strand_id
1 'polypeptide(L)'
;MAELLRAGAIMTDLSCPACSSPLFRMKNNDLWCASCQKKVVVVKENEQIGDIQAFSSIENVESTLIAKIVEINDRIQKEENLNQLEKLSSVLSSLLENLEKAKKLHQKHQVP
;
A
#
# COMPACT_ATOMS: atom_id res chain seq x y z
N MET A 1 -20.19 -31.89 4.22
CA MET A 1 -19.40 -31.63 2.99
C MET A 1 -20.20 -31.76 1.69
N ALA A 2 -20.99 -32.83 1.47
CA ALA A 2 -21.70 -33.05 0.20
C ALA A 2 -22.72 -31.96 -0.21
N GLU A 3 -23.19 -31.16 0.75
CA GLU A 3 -24.09 -30.03 0.47
C GLU A 3 -23.36 -28.81 -0.12
N LEU A 4 -22.09 -28.59 0.24
CA LEU A 4 -21.31 -27.47 -0.28
C LEU A 4 -20.91 -27.68 -1.75
N LEU A 5 -20.59 -28.91 -2.12
CA LEU A 5 -20.36 -29.29 -3.52
C LEU A 5 -21.65 -29.12 -4.35
N ARG A 6 -22.81 -29.48 -3.79
CA ARG A 6 -24.13 -29.23 -4.42
C ARG A 6 -24.47 -27.75 -4.53
N ALA A 7 -24.02 -26.91 -3.61
CA ALA A 7 -24.15 -25.45 -3.67
C ALA A 7 -23.18 -24.78 -4.66
N GLY A 8 -22.30 -25.54 -5.29
CA GLY A 8 -21.31 -25.06 -6.27
C GLY A 8 -20.02 -24.53 -5.64
N ALA A 9 -19.67 -24.95 -4.42
CA ALA A 9 -18.35 -24.72 -3.85
C ALA A 9 -17.35 -25.75 -4.39
N ILE A 10 -16.10 -25.33 -4.60
CA ILE A 10 -15.02 -26.17 -5.12
C ILE A 10 -14.10 -26.57 -3.97
N MET A 11 -13.84 -27.87 -3.80
CA MET A 11 -12.84 -28.32 -2.83
C MET A 11 -11.45 -27.86 -3.28
N THR A 12 -10.69 -27.26 -2.37
CA THR A 12 -9.32 -26.78 -2.63
C THR A 12 -8.30 -27.73 -2.04
N ASP A 13 -7.06 -27.68 -2.55
CA ASP A 13 -5.93 -28.45 -2.00
C ASP A 13 -5.41 -27.86 -0.67
N LEU A 14 -6.06 -26.82 -0.14
CA LEU A 14 -5.67 -26.16 1.10
C LEU A 14 -6.40 -26.78 2.30
N SER A 15 -5.67 -26.94 3.40
CA SER A 15 -6.20 -27.45 4.66
C SER A 15 -6.44 -26.31 5.66
N CYS A 16 -7.51 -26.40 6.45
CA CYS A 16 -7.79 -25.44 7.50
C CYS A 16 -6.70 -25.48 8.58
N PRO A 17 -6.09 -24.35 8.95
CA PRO A 17 -5.03 -24.33 9.96
C PRO A 17 -5.52 -24.67 11.37
N ALA A 18 -6.82 -24.55 11.64
CA ALA A 18 -7.40 -24.80 12.96
C ALA A 18 -7.81 -26.27 13.20
N CYS A 19 -8.11 -27.02 12.14
CA CYS A 19 -8.69 -28.38 12.26
C CYS A 19 -8.24 -29.37 11.18
N SER A 20 -7.31 -28.97 10.31
CA SER A 20 -6.75 -29.78 9.22
C SER A 20 -7.78 -30.33 8.21
N SER A 21 -9.02 -29.84 8.24
CA SER A 21 -10.06 -30.22 7.28
C SER A 21 -9.88 -29.49 5.94
N PRO A 22 -10.23 -30.11 4.79
CA PRO A 22 -10.16 -29.46 3.48
C PRO A 22 -10.98 -28.17 3.41
N LEU A 23 -10.43 -27.13 2.79
CA LEU A 23 -11.12 -25.86 2.55
C LEU A 23 -11.90 -25.92 1.24
N PHE A 24 -13.02 -25.19 1.22
CA PHE A 24 -13.89 -25.05 0.06
C PHE A 24 -13.85 -23.60 -0.43
N ARG A 25 -13.65 -23.39 -1.72
CA ARG A 25 -13.79 -22.10 -2.39
C ARG A 25 -15.26 -21.88 -2.74
N MET A 26 -15.85 -20.85 -2.16
CA MET A 26 -17.20 -20.40 -2.44
C MET A 26 -17.27 -19.58 -3.73
N LYS A 27 -18.47 -19.31 -4.26
CA LYS A 27 -18.67 -18.53 -5.51
C LYS A 27 -18.16 -17.09 -5.44
N ASN A 28 -18.09 -16.52 -4.23
CA ASN A 28 -17.52 -15.20 -3.97
C ASN A 28 -15.98 -15.22 -3.80
N ASN A 29 -15.34 -16.34 -4.14
CA ASN A 29 -13.90 -16.58 -4.03
C ASN A 29 -13.37 -16.68 -2.59
N ASP A 30 -14.23 -16.74 -1.57
CA ASP A 30 -13.84 -16.95 -0.19
C ASP A 30 -13.47 -18.42 0.08
N LEU A 31 -12.47 -18.65 0.93
CA LEU A 31 -12.18 -19.97 1.47
C LEU A 31 -13.00 -20.20 2.73
N TRP A 32 -13.67 -21.35 2.79
CA TRP A 32 -14.56 -21.73 3.88
C TRP A 32 -14.19 -23.11 4.42
N CYS A 33 -14.09 -23.23 5.74
CA CYS A 33 -13.94 -24.51 6.40
C CYS A 33 -15.31 -25.06 6.81
N ALA A 34 -15.70 -26.19 6.24
CA ALA A 34 -16.96 -26.86 6.56
C ALA A 34 -17.02 -27.43 8.00
N SER A 35 -15.87 -27.85 8.55
CA SER A 35 -15.79 -28.40 9.92
C SER A 35 -15.83 -27.30 10.98
N CYS A 36 -15.12 -26.18 10.75
CA CYS A 36 -15.10 -25.05 11.68
C CYS A 36 -16.27 -24.07 11.48
N GLN A 37 -16.99 -24.17 10.35
CA GLN A 37 -18.01 -23.20 9.92
C GLN A 37 -17.49 -21.76 9.95
N LYS A 38 -16.26 -21.57 9.47
CA LYS A 38 -15.56 -20.28 9.48
C LYS A 38 -14.94 -19.98 8.13
N LYS A 39 -14.93 -18.68 7.79
CA LYS A 39 -14.15 -18.13 6.68
C LYS A 39 -12.67 -18.19 7.04
N VAL A 40 -11.86 -18.66 6.10
CA VAL A 40 -10.41 -18.72 6.23
C VAL A 40 -9.82 -17.72 5.25
N VAL A 41 -8.89 -16.89 5.71
CA VAL A 41 -8.17 -15.94 4.86
C VAL A 41 -6.73 -16.41 4.82
N VAL A 42 -6.21 -16.64 3.62
CA VAL A 42 -4.79 -16.96 3.42
C VAL A 42 -4.05 -15.63 3.33
N VAL A 43 -3.31 -15.32 4.38
CA VAL A 43 -2.41 -14.17 4.39
C VAL A 43 -1.10 -14.62 3.75
N LYS A 44 -0.72 -14.03 2.60
CA LYS A 44 0.62 -14.21 2.05
C LYS A 44 1.56 -13.26 2.81
N GLU A 45 2.42 -13.80 3.65
CA GLU A 45 3.39 -13.03 4.45
C GLU A 45 4.30 -12.11 3.60
N ASN A 46 4.52 -12.44 2.32
CA ASN A 46 5.36 -11.63 1.42
C ASN A 46 4.74 -10.31 0.95
N GLU A 47 3.41 -10.15 0.97
CA GLU A 47 2.77 -8.89 0.55
C GLU A 47 2.82 -7.84 1.68
N GLN A 48 2.65 -8.26 2.93
CA GLN A 48 2.62 -7.32 4.08
C GLN A 48 3.97 -6.69 4.39
N ILE A 49 5.08 -7.42 4.25
CA ILE A 49 6.42 -6.86 4.50
C ILE A 49 6.80 -5.85 3.42
N GLY A 50 6.46 -6.14 2.16
CA GLY A 50 6.67 -5.23 1.03
C GLY A 50 5.87 -3.94 1.17
N ASP A 51 4.61 -4.04 1.60
CA ASP A 51 3.75 -2.87 1.81
C ASP A 51 4.22 -1.99 2.98
N ILE A 52 4.65 -2.58 4.10
CA ILE A 52 5.20 -1.83 5.24
C ILE A 52 6.53 -1.15 4.88
N GLN A 53 7.42 -1.85 4.17
CA GLN A 53 8.68 -1.26 3.68
C GLN A 53 8.45 -0.16 2.64
N ALA A 54 7.49 -0.34 1.73
CA ALA A 54 7.13 0.68 0.75
C ALA A 54 6.53 1.92 1.45
N PHE A 55 5.67 1.72 2.44
CA PHE A 55 5.05 2.79 3.22
C PHE A 55 6.08 3.63 3.98
N SER A 56 6.95 2.97 4.75
CA SER A 56 8.05 3.65 5.45
C SER A 56 9.02 4.36 4.50
N SER A 57 9.23 3.81 3.29
CA SER A 57 10.04 4.47 2.26
C SER A 57 9.36 5.74 1.73
N ILE A 58 8.04 5.73 1.55
CA ILE A 58 7.27 6.90 1.11
C ILE A 58 7.28 8.01 2.18
N GLU A 59 7.10 7.67 3.45
CA GLU A 59 7.19 8.63 4.56
C GLU A 59 8.58 9.32 4.62
N ASN A 60 9.65 8.55 4.39
CA ASN A 60 11.01 9.08 4.31
C ASN A 60 11.18 10.03 3.11
N VAL A 61 10.59 9.71 1.96
CA VAL A 61 10.59 10.59 0.78
C VAL A 61 9.83 11.88 1.07
N GLU A 62 8.65 11.82 1.70
CA GLU A 62 7.89 13.01 2.08
C GLU A 62 8.69 13.93 3.02
N SER A 63 9.29 13.35 4.07
CA SER A 63 10.12 14.08 5.02
C SER A 63 11.31 14.76 4.33
N THR A 64 11.96 14.06 3.38
CA THR A 64 13.06 14.61 2.60
C THR A 64 12.60 15.75 1.70
N LEU A 65 11.48 15.59 0.99
CA LEU A 65 10.93 16.63 0.12
C LEU A 65 10.58 17.89 0.92
N ILE A 66 9.96 17.75 2.09
CA ILE A 66 9.64 18.88 2.97
C ILE A 66 10.92 19.60 3.40
N ALA A 67 11.95 18.87 3.83
CA ALA A 67 13.23 19.47 4.22
C ALA A 67 13.87 20.25 3.06
N LYS A 68 13.88 19.68 1.83
CA LYS A 68 14.42 20.35 0.64
C LYS A 68 13.59 21.57 0.22
N ILE A 69 12.26 21.53 0.36
CA ILE A 69 11.38 22.68 0.10
C ILE A 69 11.76 23.85 1.00
N VAL A 70 11.96 23.60 2.31
CA VAL A 70 12.38 24.64 3.27
C VAL A 70 13.76 25.20 2.90
N GLU A 71 14.72 24.34 2.57
CA GLU A 71 16.06 24.74 2.15
C GLU A 71 16.04 25.62 0.88
N ILE A 72 15.26 25.23 -0.13
CA ILE A 72 15.15 26.00 -1.38
C ILE A 72 14.44 27.33 -1.14
N ASN A 73 13.42 27.36 -0.27
CA ASN A 73 12.73 28.60 0.09
C ASN A 73 13.69 29.60 0.79
N ASP A 74 14.52 29.13 1.72
CA ASP A 74 15.55 29.97 2.37
C ASP A 74 16.58 30.51 1.37
N ARG A 75 16.95 29.72 0.35
CA ARG A 75 17.82 30.19 -0.75
C ARG A 75 17.14 31.26 -1.61
N ILE A 76 15.87 31.06 -1.97
CA ILE A 76 15.07 32.02 -2.75
C ILE A 76 15.00 33.36 -2.03
N GLN A 77 14.81 33.37 -0.70
CA GLN A 77 14.73 34.59 0.09
C GLN A 77 16.02 35.43 0.07
N LYS A 78 17.18 34.79 -0.18
CA LYS A 78 18.50 35.43 -0.17
C LYS A 78 19.04 35.70 -1.58
N GLU A 79 18.34 35.26 -2.61
CA GLU A 79 18.81 35.34 -4.00
C GLU A 79 18.37 36.65 -4.64
N GLU A 80 19.34 37.43 -5.14
CA GLU A 80 19.10 38.70 -5.82
C GLU A 80 19.22 38.56 -7.35
N ASN A 81 19.84 37.47 -7.83
CA ASN A 81 19.99 37.22 -9.26
C ASN A 81 18.71 36.61 -9.84
N LEU A 82 18.03 37.37 -10.71
CA LEU A 82 16.78 36.94 -11.35
C LEU A 82 16.89 35.59 -12.08
N ASN A 83 18.01 35.29 -12.75
CA ASN A 83 18.20 34.03 -13.46
C ASN A 83 18.35 32.85 -12.49
N GLN A 84 18.95 33.06 -11.31
CA GLN A 84 19.04 32.02 -10.28
C GLN A 84 17.70 31.88 -9.55
N LEU A 85 17.00 32.98 -9.32
CA LEU A 85 15.67 32.99 -8.73
C LEU A 85 14.67 32.18 -9.56
N GLU A 86 14.71 32.30 -10.89
CA GLU A 86 13.87 31.50 -11.79
C GLU A 86 14.20 30.00 -11.67
N LYS A 87 15.49 29.64 -11.66
CA LYS A 87 15.92 28.24 -11.49
C LYS A 87 15.47 27.66 -10.15
N LEU A 88 15.67 28.40 -9.06
CA LEU A 88 15.24 27.97 -7.73
C LEU A 88 13.72 27.82 -7.65
N SER A 89 12.97 28.74 -8.26
CA SER A 89 11.51 28.67 -8.32
C SER A 89 11.03 27.45 -9.11
N SER A 90 11.68 27.12 -10.22
CA SER A 90 11.39 25.91 -11.01
C SER A 90 11.64 24.62 -10.20
N VAL A 91 12.74 24.58 -9.46
CA VAL A 91 13.05 23.48 -8.55
C VAL A 91 12.02 23.37 -7.44
N LEU A 92 11.63 24.49 -6.82
CA LEU A 92 10.61 24.52 -5.76
C LEU A 92 9.27 23.97 -6.26
N SER A 93 8.80 24.42 -7.44
CA SER A 93 7.58 23.90 -8.06
C SER A 93 7.65 22.39 -8.30
N SER A 94 8.78 21.90 -8.81
CA SER A 94 8.99 20.46 -9.04
C SER A 94 8.97 19.66 -7.73
N LEU A 95 9.54 20.19 -6.64
CA LEU A 95 9.51 19.55 -5.32
C LEU A 95 8.09 19.50 -4.75
N LEU A 96 7.30 20.57 -4.91
CA LEU A 96 5.91 20.62 -4.47
C LEU A 96 5.03 19.62 -5.23
N GLU A 97 5.18 19.50 -6.55
CA GLU A 97 4.49 18.48 -7.34
C GLU A 97 4.86 17.06 -6.93
N ASN A 98 6.15 16.82 -6.66
CA ASN A 98 6.63 15.52 -6.20
C ASN A 98 6.05 15.17 -4.82
N LEU A 99 5.91 16.16 -3.93
CA LEU A 99 5.29 15.98 -2.63
C LEU A 99 3.80 15.63 -2.75
N GLU A 100 3.07 16.28 -3.67
CA GLU A 100 1.68 15.94 -3.95
C GLU A 100 1.54 14.49 -4.45
N LYS A 101 2.43 14.06 -5.36
CA LYS A 101 2.45 12.67 -5.85
C LYS A 101 2.76 11.67 -4.73
N ALA A 102 3.74 11.97 -3.87
CA ALA A 102 4.08 11.14 -2.72
C ALA A 102 2.88 10.98 -1.77
N LYS A 103 2.20 12.08 -1.43
CA LYS A 103 0.99 12.05 -0.59
C LYS A 103 -0.15 11.24 -1.19
N LYS A 104 -0.35 11.32 -2.51
CA LYS A 104 -1.36 10.51 -3.22
C LYS A 104 -1.03 9.02 -3.18
N LEU A 105 0.26 8.65 -3.27
CA LEU A 105 0.70 7.27 -3.11
C LEU A 105 0.45 6.79 -1.67
N HIS A 106 0.82 7.60 -0.69
CA HIS A 106 0.61 7.31 0.72
C HIS A 106 -0.87 7.09 1.07
N GLN A 107 -1.79 7.90 0.55
CA GLN A 107 -3.23 7.75 0.76
C GLN A 107 -3.84 6.51 0.09
N LYS A 108 -3.31 6.06 -1.05
CA LYS A 108 -3.83 4.88 -1.78
C LYS A 108 -3.56 3.56 -1.05
N HIS A 109 -2.58 3.51 -0.15
CA HIS A 109 -2.22 2.32 0.64
C HIS A 109 -2.86 2.28 2.03
N GLN A 110 -3.73 3.25 2.39
CA GLN A 110 -4.52 3.27 3.63
C GLN A 110 -5.91 2.61 3.48
N VAL A 111 -6.10 1.67 2.55
CA VAL A 111 -7.38 0.96 2.43
C VAL A 111 -7.38 -0.25 3.38
N PRO A 112 -8.32 -0.33 4.34
CA PRO A 112 -8.44 -1.45 5.28
C PRO A 112 -8.88 -2.77 4.63
#